data_AF-A0A9Q0RI43-F1
#
_entry.id   AF-A0A9Q0RI43-F1
#
_cell.length_a   1.000
_cell.length_b   1.000
_cell.length_c   1.000
_cell.angle_alpha   90.00
_cell.angle_beta   90.00
_cell.angle_gamma   90.00
#
_symmetry.space_group_name_H-M   'P 1'
#
loop_
_entity.id
_entity.type
_entity.pdbx_description
1 polymer ?
#
loop_
_entity_poly.entity_id
_entity_poly.type
_entity_poly.pdbx_seq_one_letter_code
_entity_poly.pdbx_strand_id
1 'polypeptide(L)'
;MDNYFGSGSDINIRSVLDILKHMEDCELEKMIKDSSNEQIDSLIKDLPQLKSLEAERERLIQTNRQTAENNLSLEPTYRMSKRDLAKALEECQLLKNELDKKKAKVRELSRQTSLDTTFALLQAAMAEAEEASEEVANSFLTNQLPIEEFIKNFIEQRKLFHSRRIKSEKMPAEIQKVNMSGVLQPTRPAPPPPTLPFSQMAIRKDENPPYPMSSNPFAEFISQPPGY
;
A
#
# COMPACT_ATOMS: atom_id res chain seq x y z
N MET A 1 -17.12 -28.54 -4.61
CA MET A 1 -17.90 -28.94 -5.80
C MET A 1 -19.06 -29.74 -5.25
N ASP A 2 -19.99 -29.03 -4.64
CA ASP A 2 -21.09 -29.66 -3.92
C ASP A 2 -22.21 -29.97 -4.90
N ASN A 3 -22.79 -31.15 -4.74
CA ASN A 3 -23.82 -31.74 -5.57
C ASN A 3 -25.00 -30.78 -5.79
N TYR A 4 -24.97 -30.01 -6.88
CA TYR A 4 -26.06 -29.10 -7.28
C TYR A 4 -27.22 -29.79 -8.00
N PHE A 5 -27.13 -31.09 -8.22
CA PHE A 5 -28.23 -31.92 -8.72
C PHE A 5 -28.42 -33.08 -7.75
N GLY A 6 -28.98 -32.78 -6.58
CA GLY A 6 -29.36 -33.77 -5.61
C GLY A 6 -30.48 -34.66 -6.14
N SER A 7 -30.30 -35.97 -5.99
CA SER A 7 -31.19 -37.12 -6.23
C SER A 7 -32.63 -37.02 -5.64
N GLY A 8 -33.10 -35.84 -5.22
CA GLY A 8 -34.41 -35.59 -4.64
C GLY A 8 -35.46 -35.05 -5.62
N SER A 9 -35.09 -34.78 -6.87
CA SER A 9 -35.96 -34.22 -7.91
C SER A 9 -36.52 -35.26 -8.89
N ASP A 10 -36.27 -36.55 -8.66
CA ASP A 10 -36.85 -37.61 -9.49
C ASP A 10 -38.34 -37.76 -9.18
N ILE A 11 -39.17 -37.78 -10.24
CA ILE A 11 -40.60 -38.00 -10.13
C ILE A 11 -40.82 -39.32 -9.40
N ASN A 12 -41.44 -39.27 -8.22
CA ASN A 12 -41.73 -40.46 -7.44
C ASN A 12 -42.91 -41.19 -8.09
N ILE A 13 -42.58 -42.13 -8.98
CA ILE A 13 -43.55 -42.94 -9.72
C ILE A 13 -44.54 -43.64 -8.77
N ARG A 14 -44.12 -43.99 -7.55
CA ARG A 14 -45.03 -44.60 -6.55
C ARG A 14 -46.14 -43.65 -6.11
N SER A 15 -45.86 -42.36 -5.96
CA SER A 15 -46.85 -41.35 -5.58
C SER A 15 -47.87 -41.12 -6.70
N VAL A 16 -47.43 -41.15 -7.96
CA VAL A 16 -48.31 -41.07 -9.14
C VAL A 16 -49.20 -42.32 -9.24
N LEU A 17 -48.62 -43.51 -9.05
CA LEU A 17 -49.36 -44.76 -9.05
C LEU A 17 -50.37 -44.86 -7.91
N ASP A 18 -50.09 -44.27 -6.75
CA ASP A 18 -51.03 -44.24 -5.63
C ASP A 18 -52.25 -43.37 -5.94
N ILE A 19 -52.06 -42.22 -6.62
CA ILE A 19 -53.17 -41.38 -7.06
C ILE A 19 -54.03 -42.13 -8.10
N LEU A 20 -53.39 -42.76 -9.09
CA LEU A 20 -54.09 -43.51 -10.15
C LEU A 20 -54.87 -44.72 -9.62
N LYS A 21 -54.41 -45.36 -8.53
CA LYS A 21 -55.10 -46.49 -7.89
C LYS A 21 -56.41 -46.12 -7.19
N HIS A 22 -56.61 -44.86 -6.85
CA HIS A 22 -57.81 -44.37 -6.16
C HIS A 22 -58.80 -43.69 -7.12
N MET A 23 -58.52 -43.67 -8.44
CA MET A 23 -59.43 -43.15 -9.47
C MET A 23 -60.40 -44.23 -9.94
N GLU A 24 -61.61 -43.83 -10.37
CA GLU A 24 -62.63 -44.78 -10.85
C GLU A 24 -62.30 -45.29 -12.27
N ASP A 25 -62.66 -46.54 -12.58
CA ASP A 25 -62.38 -47.17 -13.88
C ASP A 25 -62.93 -46.38 -15.07
N CYS A 26 -64.08 -45.71 -14.91
CA CYS A 26 -64.65 -44.83 -15.93
C CYS A 26 -63.81 -43.57 -16.18
N GLU A 27 -63.14 -43.05 -15.16
CA GLU A 27 -62.26 -41.88 -15.24
C GLU A 27 -60.92 -42.25 -15.88
N LEU A 28 -60.36 -43.40 -15.50
CA LEU A 28 -59.16 -43.98 -16.09
C LEU A 28 -59.35 -44.32 -17.58
N GLU A 29 -60.49 -44.92 -17.96
CA GLU A 29 -60.81 -45.18 -19.37
C GLU A 29 -60.94 -43.89 -20.18
N LYS A 30 -61.53 -42.84 -19.59
CA LYS A 30 -61.67 -41.55 -20.23
C LYS A 30 -60.31 -40.88 -20.44
N MET A 31 -59.42 -40.96 -19.44
CA MET A 31 -58.04 -40.47 -19.56
C MET A 31 -57.25 -41.18 -20.66
N ILE A 32 -57.46 -42.49 -20.86
CA ILE A 32 -56.76 -43.27 -21.91
C ILE A 32 -57.33 -42.98 -23.31
N LYS A 33 -58.64 -42.70 -23.40
CA LYS A 33 -59.34 -42.44 -24.68
C LYS A 33 -59.20 -40.99 -25.16
N ASP A 34 -58.78 -40.08 -24.29
CA ASP A 34 -58.62 -38.67 -24.62
C ASP A 34 -57.35 -38.43 -25.48
N SER A 35 -57.54 -38.12 -26.76
CA SER A 35 -56.42 -37.93 -27.71
C SER A 35 -55.63 -36.64 -27.48
N SER A 36 -56.20 -35.70 -26.70
CA SER A 36 -55.56 -34.41 -26.38
C SER A 36 -54.61 -34.50 -25.18
N ASN A 37 -54.62 -35.61 -24.42
CA ASN A 37 -53.85 -35.81 -23.16
C ASN A 37 -54.06 -34.71 -22.08
N GLU A 38 -55.07 -33.85 -22.20
CA GLU A 38 -55.28 -32.70 -21.32
C GLU A 38 -55.49 -33.10 -19.85
N GLN A 39 -56.18 -34.23 -19.62
CA GLN A 39 -56.39 -34.76 -18.28
C GLN A 39 -55.09 -35.28 -17.65
N ILE A 40 -54.20 -35.86 -18.47
CA ILE A 40 -52.87 -36.32 -18.04
C ILE A 40 -51.98 -35.12 -17.73
N ASP A 41 -52.02 -34.07 -18.56
CA ASP A 41 -51.26 -32.83 -18.32
C ASP A 41 -51.73 -32.10 -17.06
N SER A 42 -53.05 -32.08 -16.80
CA SER A 42 -53.58 -31.54 -15.55
C SER A 42 -53.09 -32.33 -14.34
N LEU A 43 -53.15 -33.66 -14.41
CA LEU A 43 -52.66 -34.53 -13.33
C LEU A 43 -51.16 -34.30 -13.07
N ILE A 44 -50.35 -34.17 -14.13
CA ILE A 44 -48.91 -33.89 -14.03
C ILE A 44 -48.66 -32.53 -13.37
N LYS A 45 -49.38 -31.47 -13.78
CA LYS A 45 -49.32 -30.14 -13.16
C LYS A 45 -49.74 -30.15 -11.69
N ASP A 46 -50.66 -31.03 -11.32
CA ASP A 46 -51.16 -31.14 -9.96
C ASP A 46 -50.27 -31.97 -9.03
N LEU A 47 -49.26 -32.67 -9.57
CA LEU A 47 -48.33 -33.44 -8.75
C LEU A 47 -47.62 -32.51 -7.74
N PRO A 48 -47.59 -32.91 -6.45
CA PRO A 48 -47.00 -32.09 -5.39
C PRO A 48 -45.51 -31.81 -5.62
N GLN A 49 -44.83 -32.72 -6.32
CA GLN A 49 -43.41 -32.61 -6.68
C GLN A 49 -43.17 -31.59 -7.79
N LEU A 50 -44.05 -31.52 -8.79
CA LEU A 50 -43.93 -30.52 -9.85
C LEU A 50 -44.27 -29.14 -9.30
N LYS A 51 -45.29 -29.02 -8.45
CA LYS A 51 -45.61 -27.78 -7.72
C LYS A 51 -44.48 -27.33 -6.80
N SER A 52 -43.83 -28.24 -6.08
CA SER A 52 -42.67 -27.88 -5.24
C SER A 52 -41.49 -27.42 -6.09
N LEU A 53 -41.24 -28.06 -7.23
CA LEU A 53 -40.17 -27.69 -8.15
C LEU A 53 -40.44 -26.33 -8.80
N GLU A 54 -41.69 -26.05 -9.18
CA GLU A 54 -42.10 -24.77 -9.72
C GLU A 54 -42.00 -23.66 -8.67
N ALA A 55 -42.40 -23.92 -7.43
CA ALA A 55 -42.22 -23.00 -6.31
C ALA A 55 -40.73 -22.74 -6.01
N GLU A 56 -39.89 -23.78 -6.06
CA GLU A 56 -38.44 -23.61 -5.90
C GLU A 56 -37.83 -22.81 -7.04
N ARG A 57 -38.23 -23.07 -8.29
CA ARG A 57 -37.82 -22.28 -9.46
C ARG A 57 -38.18 -20.82 -9.29
N GLU A 58 -39.41 -20.52 -8.89
CA GLU A 58 -39.87 -19.15 -8.67
C GLU A 58 -39.10 -18.48 -7.52
N ARG A 59 -38.87 -19.20 -6.41
CA ARG A 59 -38.04 -18.73 -5.30
C ARG A 59 -36.62 -18.39 -5.75
N LEU A 60 -36.00 -19.25 -6.58
CA LEU A 60 -34.66 -19.02 -7.12
C LEU A 60 -34.62 -17.82 -8.06
N ILE A 61 -35.62 -17.64 -8.92
CA ILE A 61 -35.74 -16.48 -9.80
C ILE A 61 -35.84 -15.20 -8.96
N GLN A 62 -36.71 -15.19 -7.94
CA GLN A 62 -36.86 -14.04 -7.04
C GLN A 62 -35.57 -13.74 -6.27
N THR A 63 -34.89 -14.78 -5.76
CA THR A 63 -33.61 -14.62 -5.04
C THR A 63 -32.52 -14.09 -5.96
N ASN A 64 -32.41 -14.61 -7.18
CA ASN A 64 -31.45 -14.15 -8.17
C ASN A 64 -31.71 -12.70 -8.56
N ARG A 65 -32.99 -12.36 -8.80
CA ARG A 65 -33.42 -10.99 -9.10
C ARG A 65 -33.08 -10.04 -7.97
N GLN A 66 -33.41 -10.37 -6.72
CA GLN A 66 -33.07 -9.55 -5.56
C GLN A 66 -31.56 -9.37 -5.44
N THR A 67 -30.78 -10.43 -5.67
CA THR A 67 -29.31 -10.37 -5.63
C THR A 67 -28.77 -9.46 -6.74
N ALA A 68 -29.31 -9.56 -7.96
CA ALA A 68 -28.92 -8.70 -9.08
C ALA A 68 -29.29 -7.23 -8.83
N GLU A 69 -30.49 -6.96 -8.31
CA GLU A 69 -30.93 -5.60 -7.94
C GLU A 69 -30.05 -5.01 -6.83
N ASN A 70 -29.72 -5.79 -5.80
CA ASN A 70 -28.80 -5.38 -4.75
C ASN A 70 -27.39 -5.08 -5.32
N ASN A 71 -26.85 -5.96 -6.17
CA ASN A 71 -25.55 -5.75 -6.81
C ASN A 71 -25.53 -4.47 -7.66
N LEU A 72 -26.59 -4.22 -8.45
CA LEU A 72 -26.73 -3.00 -9.24
C LEU A 72 -26.83 -1.75 -8.36
N SER A 73 -27.50 -1.84 -7.21
CA SER A 73 -27.62 -0.72 -6.27
C SER A 73 -26.31 -0.37 -5.57
N LEU A 74 -25.44 -1.36 -5.35
CA LEU A 74 -24.12 -1.21 -4.72
C LEU A 74 -23.01 -0.82 -5.70
N GLU A 75 -23.17 -1.13 -6.98
CA GLU A 75 -22.21 -0.75 -8.02
C GLU A 75 -21.80 0.74 -8.01
N PRO A 76 -22.72 1.73 -7.93
CA PRO A 76 -22.34 3.13 -7.94
C PRO A 76 -21.48 3.52 -6.74
N THR A 77 -21.84 3.08 -5.52
CA THR A 77 -21.07 3.38 -4.30
C THR A 77 -19.71 2.70 -4.32
N TYR A 78 -19.63 1.47 -4.82
CA TYR A 78 -18.37 0.76 -5.05
C TYR A 78 -17.47 1.49 -6.05
N ARG A 79 -18.01 1.88 -7.21
CA ARG A 79 -17.27 2.63 -8.24
C ARG A 79 -16.80 3.99 -7.73
N MET A 80 -17.60 4.68 -6.93
CA MET A 80 -17.19 5.93 -6.26
C MET A 80 -16.03 5.69 -5.30
N SER A 81 -16.19 4.76 -4.36
CA SER A 81 -15.15 4.43 -3.37
C SER A 81 -13.84 3.99 -4.03
N LYS A 82 -13.91 3.20 -5.11
CA LYS A 82 -12.75 2.79 -5.91
C LYS A 82 -12.05 3.98 -6.56
N ARG A 83 -12.81 4.94 -7.10
CA ARG A 83 -12.25 6.17 -7.70
C ARG A 83 -11.59 7.04 -6.63
N ASP A 84 -12.22 7.20 -5.47
CA ASP A 84 -11.69 8.02 -4.39
C ASP A 84 -10.41 7.41 -3.81
N LEU A 85 -10.37 6.09 -3.66
CA LEU A 85 -9.15 5.37 -3.30
C LEU A 85 -8.04 5.57 -4.34
N ALA A 86 -8.34 5.48 -5.63
CA ALA A 86 -7.36 5.69 -6.69
C ALA A 86 -6.78 7.12 -6.64
N LYS A 87 -7.62 8.14 -6.45
CA LYS A 87 -7.18 9.52 -6.28
C LYS A 87 -6.30 9.70 -5.03
N ALA A 88 -6.74 9.17 -3.89
CA ALA A 88 -5.97 9.26 -2.65
C ALA A 88 -4.59 8.59 -2.78
N LEU A 89 -4.50 7.47 -3.50
CA LEU A 89 -3.23 6.79 -3.78
C LEU A 89 -2.32 7.63 -4.70
N GLU A 90 -2.88 8.24 -5.74
CA GLU A 90 -2.15 9.16 -6.62
C GLU A 90 -1.59 10.35 -5.82
N GLU A 91 -2.42 10.98 -5.00
CA GLU A 91 -2.01 12.08 -4.11
C GLU A 91 -0.91 11.63 -3.14
N CYS A 92 -1.06 10.48 -2.49
CA CYS A 92 -0.03 9.91 -1.62
C CYS A 92 1.30 9.72 -2.36
N GLN A 93 1.26 9.22 -3.59
CA GLN A 93 2.45 9.01 -4.40
C GLN A 93 3.13 10.33 -4.79
N LEU A 94 2.34 11.35 -5.14
CA LEU A 94 2.85 12.70 -5.40
C LEU A 94 3.52 13.30 -4.16
N LEU A 95 2.86 13.23 -3.00
CA LEU A 95 3.40 13.71 -1.73
C LEU A 95 4.68 12.95 -1.33
N LYS A 96 4.71 11.63 -1.51
CA LYS A 96 5.90 10.81 -1.27
C LYS A 96 7.06 11.25 -2.14
N ASN A 97 6.84 11.44 -3.44
CA ASN A 97 7.85 11.92 -4.37
C ASN A 97 8.37 13.31 -3.98
N GLU A 98 7.50 14.23 -3.55
CA GLU A 98 7.88 15.56 -3.08
C GLU A 98 8.73 15.49 -1.80
N LEU A 99 8.32 14.63 -0.85
CA LEU A 99 9.04 14.38 0.39
C LEU A 99 10.43 13.78 0.11
N ASP A 100 10.53 12.83 -0.82
CA ASP A 100 11.82 12.23 -1.20
C ASP A 100 12.74 13.24 -1.89
N LYS A 101 12.19 14.13 -2.73
CA LYS A 101 12.94 15.27 -3.31
C LYS A 101 13.45 16.21 -2.23
N LYS A 102 12.61 16.59 -1.26
CA LYS A 102 13.01 17.45 -0.13
C LYS A 102 14.06 16.78 0.74
N LYS A 103 13.91 15.49 1.05
CA LYS A 103 14.91 14.70 1.78
C LYS A 103 16.24 14.65 1.04
N ALA A 104 16.22 14.43 -0.28
CA ALA A 104 17.43 14.43 -1.09
C ALA A 104 18.13 15.79 -1.05
N LYS A 105 17.37 16.89 -1.17
CA LYS A 105 17.92 18.26 -1.06
C LYS A 105 18.54 18.53 0.32
N VAL A 106 17.87 18.11 1.39
CA VAL A 106 18.41 18.23 2.75
C VAL A 106 19.71 17.42 2.89
N ARG A 107 19.74 16.17 2.40
CA ARG A 107 20.96 15.35 2.44
C ARG A 107 22.12 15.99 1.67
N GLU A 108 21.86 16.55 0.49
CA GLU A 108 22.92 17.21 -0.30
C GLU A 108 23.43 18.47 0.41
N LEU A 109 22.54 19.30 0.95
CA LEU A 109 22.96 20.47 1.75
C LEU A 109 23.75 20.03 2.99
N SER A 110 23.29 19.02 3.71
CA SER A 110 24.00 18.43 4.85
C SER A 110 25.37 17.87 4.47
N ARG A 111 25.53 17.33 3.25
CA ARG A 111 26.83 16.86 2.73
C ARG A 111 27.77 18.03 2.43
N GLN A 112 27.28 19.06 1.74
CA GLN A 112 28.04 20.27 1.40
C GLN A 112 28.48 21.05 2.65
N THR A 113 27.63 21.11 3.66
CA THR A 113 27.91 21.79 4.93
C THR A 113 28.26 20.82 6.05
N SER A 114 28.72 19.60 5.72
CA SER A 114 29.05 18.63 6.74
C SER A 114 30.19 19.17 7.60
N LEU A 115 30.09 18.99 8.91
CA LEU A 115 31.09 19.49 9.86
C LEU A 115 32.48 18.93 9.53
N ASP A 116 32.56 17.67 9.11
CA ASP A 116 33.79 17.02 8.67
C ASP A 116 34.39 17.68 7.41
N THR A 117 33.57 18.03 6.42
CA THR A 117 34.06 18.77 5.23
C THR A 117 34.57 20.16 5.63
N THR A 118 33.84 20.88 6.49
CA THR A 118 34.31 22.20 6.98
C THR A 118 35.61 22.09 7.79
N PHE A 119 35.78 20.99 8.52
CA PHE A 119 36.99 20.72 9.28
C PHE A 119 38.20 20.45 8.37
N ALA A 120 38.02 19.62 7.34
CA ALA A 120 39.06 19.37 6.34
C ALA A 120 39.48 20.66 5.59
N LEU A 121 38.50 21.49 5.20
CA LEU A 121 38.77 22.78 4.57
C LEU A 121 39.53 23.73 5.50
N LEU A 122 39.22 23.73 6.80
CA LEU A 122 39.94 24.53 7.79
C LEU A 122 41.40 24.06 7.94
N GLN A 123 41.65 22.75 7.90
CA GLN A 123 43.01 22.21 7.93
C GLN A 123 43.81 22.60 6.67
N ALA A 124 43.20 22.53 5.49
CA ALA A 124 43.82 22.97 4.25
C ALA A 124 44.16 24.48 4.30
N ALA A 125 43.22 25.32 4.73
CA ALA A 125 43.46 26.76 4.88
C ALA A 125 44.49 27.08 5.98
N MET A 126 44.62 26.24 7.01
CA MET A 126 45.69 26.38 8.01
C MET A 126 47.06 26.11 7.38
N ALA A 127 47.20 25.01 6.62
CA ALA A 127 48.44 24.68 5.92
C ALA A 127 48.81 25.75 4.88
N GLU A 128 47.84 26.26 4.11
CA GLU A 128 48.04 27.36 3.16
C GLU A 128 48.56 28.64 3.85
N ALA A 129 48.07 28.96 5.05
CA ALA A 129 48.59 30.11 5.81
C ALA A 129 50.00 29.86 6.39
N GLU A 130 50.36 28.60 6.66
CA GLU A 130 51.71 28.23 7.05
C GLU A 130 52.67 28.41 5.88
N GLU A 131 52.33 27.85 4.72
CA GLU A 131 53.09 27.98 3.47
C GLU A 131 53.26 29.45 3.07
N ALA A 132 52.20 30.26 3.11
CA ALA A 132 52.29 31.70 2.83
C ALA A 132 53.23 32.43 3.81
N SER A 133 53.28 32.01 5.08
CA SER A 133 54.23 32.58 6.05
C SER A 133 55.67 32.16 5.77
N GLU A 134 55.88 30.94 5.27
CA GLU A 134 57.20 30.45 4.83
C GLU A 134 57.66 31.15 3.56
N GLU A 135 56.76 31.41 2.61
CA GLU A 135 57.06 32.18 1.40
C GLU A 135 57.54 33.58 1.75
N VAL A 136 56.82 34.29 2.63
CA VAL A 136 57.24 35.63 3.13
C VAL A 136 58.61 35.57 3.80
N ALA A 137 58.89 34.51 4.59
CA ALA A 137 60.20 34.32 5.21
C ALA A 137 61.31 34.07 4.18
N ASN A 138 61.05 33.24 3.16
CA ASN A 138 62.00 32.94 2.10
C ASN A 138 62.31 34.17 1.23
N SER A 139 61.31 34.99 0.90
CA SER A 139 61.50 36.26 0.17
C SER A 139 62.38 37.24 0.96
N PHE A 140 62.24 37.28 2.28
CA PHE A 140 63.13 38.08 3.13
C PHE A 140 64.58 37.54 3.13
N LEU A 141 64.77 36.22 3.31
CA LEU A 141 66.10 35.59 3.34
C LEU A 141 66.85 35.72 2.00
N THR A 142 66.12 35.83 0.89
CA THR A 142 66.68 36.04 -0.45
C THR A 142 66.88 37.52 -0.81
N ASN A 143 66.74 38.43 0.16
CA ASN A 143 66.82 39.89 -0.01
C ASN A 143 65.82 40.46 -1.04
N GLN A 144 64.70 39.77 -1.31
CA GLN A 144 63.66 40.24 -2.22
C GLN A 144 62.62 41.14 -1.53
N LEU A 145 62.64 41.22 -0.19
CA LEU A 145 61.62 41.90 0.60
C LEU A 145 62.27 42.72 1.73
N PRO A 146 61.97 44.04 1.86
CA PRO A 146 62.56 44.89 2.89
C PRO A 146 62.04 44.56 4.29
N ILE A 147 62.83 44.89 5.32
CA ILE A 147 62.57 44.45 6.69
C ILE A 147 61.23 44.97 7.25
N GLU A 148 60.85 46.22 6.98
CA GLU A 148 59.57 46.77 7.45
C GLU A 148 58.36 46.03 6.85
N GLU A 149 58.45 45.64 5.57
CA GLU A 149 57.39 44.89 4.89
C GLU A 149 57.35 43.43 5.36
N PHE A 150 58.52 42.84 5.64
CA PHE A 150 58.63 41.49 6.18
C PHE A 150 57.92 41.39 7.52
N ILE A 151 58.25 42.28 8.45
CA ILE A 151 57.68 42.28 9.80
C ILE A 151 56.15 42.38 9.72
N LYS A 152 55.62 43.27 8.88
CA LYS A 152 54.18 43.45 8.72
C LYS A 152 53.50 42.19 8.19
N ASN A 153 53.95 41.67 7.04
CA ASN A 153 53.31 40.55 6.35
C ASN A 153 53.48 39.24 7.12
N PHE A 154 54.67 38.99 7.68
CA PHE A 154 54.96 37.77 8.42
C PHE A 154 54.14 37.68 9.71
N ILE A 155 54.03 38.77 10.48
CA ILE A 155 53.22 38.78 11.70
C ILE A 155 51.74 38.55 11.35
N GLU A 156 51.24 39.15 10.27
CA GLU A 156 49.86 38.96 9.82
C GLU A 156 49.58 37.49 9.45
N GLN A 157 50.44 36.87 8.64
CA GLN A 157 50.28 35.48 8.23
C GLN A 157 50.43 34.51 9.42
N ARG A 158 51.40 34.73 10.31
CA ARG A 158 51.58 33.91 11.52
C ARG A 158 50.40 34.04 12.48
N LYS A 159 49.83 35.23 12.63
CA LYS A 159 48.61 35.44 13.42
C LYS A 159 47.43 34.67 12.83
N LEU A 160 47.27 34.70 11.50
CA LEU A 160 46.24 33.95 10.80
C LEU A 160 46.42 32.43 10.98
N PHE A 161 47.63 31.93 10.78
CA PHE A 161 48.02 30.53 11.00
C PHE A 161 47.69 30.08 12.43
N HIS A 162 48.18 30.80 13.45
CA HIS A 162 47.96 30.42 14.85
C HIS A 162 46.47 30.44 15.22
N SER A 163 45.70 31.40 14.70
CA SER A 163 44.24 31.42 14.87
C SER A 163 43.56 30.20 14.24
N ARG A 164 43.93 29.85 13.00
CA ARG A 164 43.39 28.66 12.30
C ARG A 164 43.81 27.36 13.00
N ARG A 165 45.04 27.27 13.50
CA ARG A 165 45.56 26.13 14.28
C ARG A 165 44.77 25.91 15.57
N ILE A 166 44.53 26.97 16.36
CA ILE A 166 43.72 26.82 17.57
C ILE A 166 42.31 26.36 17.22
N LYS A 167 41.71 26.90 16.16
CA LYS A 167 40.38 26.49 15.71
C LYS A 167 40.36 25.03 15.23
N SER A 168 41.38 24.58 14.51
CA SER A 168 41.48 23.18 14.06
C SER A 168 41.73 22.22 15.23
N GLU A 169 42.46 22.62 16.26
CA GLU A 169 42.64 21.81 17.47
C GLU A 169 41.33 21.67 18.29
N LYS A 170 40.48 22.72 18.31
CA LYS A 170 39.22 22.72 19.09
C LYS A 170 38.02 22.14 18.36
N MET A 171 37.95 22.28 17.03
CA MET A 171 36.83 21.81 16.19
C MET A 171 36.43 20.34 16.45
N PRO A 172 37.35 19.35 16.50
CA PRO A 172 36.98 17.95 16.70
C PRO A 172 36.16 17.70 17.97
N ALA A 173 36.52 18.37 19.07
CA ALA A 173 35.79 18.25 20.34
C ALA A 173 34.39 18.86 20.23
N GLU A 174 34.23 19.98 19.52
CA GLU A 174 32.93 20.60 19.28
C GLU A 174 32.06 19.75 18.33
N ILE A 175 32.65 19.16 17.28
CA ILE A 175 31.96 18.22 16.38
C ILE A 175 31.45 17.01 17.16
N GLN A 176 32.28 16.43 18.03
CA GLN A 176 31.86 15.31 18.89
C GLN A 176 30.71 15.71 19.82
N LYS A 177 30.74 16.90 20.43
CA LYS A 177 29.63 17.40 21.25
C LYS A 177 28.35 17.53 20.44
N VAL A 178 28.40 18.08 19.23
CA VAL A 178 27.24 18.21 18.34
C VAL A 178 26.67 16.83 17.98
N ASN A 179 27.54 15.87 17.64
CA ASN A 179 27.13 14.51 17.32
C ASN A 179 26.54 13.76 18.52
N MET A 180 27.10 13.92 19.72
CA MET A 180 26.61 13.32 20.97
C MET A 180 25.34 13.99 21.50
N SER A 181 25.18 15.28 21.28
CA SER A 181 23.95 16.01 21.62
C SER A 181 22.78 15.68 20.69
N GLY A 182 23.00 14.79 19.70
CA GLY A 182 21.96 14.10 18.96
C GLY A 182 21.04 15.08 18.25
N VAL A 183 21.39 15.42 17.01
CA VAL A 183 20.45 15.72 15.92
C VAL A 183 19.20 16.52 16.36
N LEU A 184 19.14 17.80 16.01
CA LEU A 184 17.92 18.62 15.97
C LEU A 184 16.85 18.10 14.96
N GLN A 185 16.75 16.78 14.78
CA GLN A 185 15.56 16.16 14.24
C GLN A 185 14.56 16.16 15.39
N PRO A 186 13.38 16.74 15.22
CA PRO A 186 12.33 16.57 16.21
C PRO A 186 12.10 15.07 16.37
N THR A 187 12.47 14.52 17.53
CA THR A 187 12.07 13.19 17.97
C THR A 187 10.58 13.24 18.28
N ARG A 188 9.74 13.56 17.30
CA ARG A 188 8.33 13.23 17.38
C ARG A 188 8.26 11.72 17.17
N PRO A 189 7.74 10.95 18.13
CA PRO A 189 7.26 9.61 17.82
C PRO A 189 6.38 9.73 16.57
N ALA A 190 6.66 8.90 15.56
CA ALA A 190 5.81 8.87 14.39
C ALA A 190 4.37 8.62 14.88
N PRO A 191 3.38 9.43 14.44
CA PRO A 191 2.00 9.13 14.78
C PRO A 191 1.70 7.68 14.36
N PRO A 192 0.98 6.93 15.20
CA PRO A 192 0.64 5.54 14.88
C PRO A 192 0.00 5.48 13.49
N PRO A 193 0.35 4.49 12.66
CA PRO A 193 -0.24 4.36 11.34
C PRO A 193 -1.76 4.34 11.46
N PRO A 194 -2.49 5.03 10.56
CA PRO A 194 -3.95 5.04 10.59
C PRO A 194 -4.45 3.59 10.55
N THR A 195 -5.35 3.24 11.46
CA THR A 195 -5.99 1.93 11.47
C THR A 195 -6.74 1.77 10.15
N LEU A 196 -6.27 0.88 9.28
CA LEU A 196 -6.95 0.61 8.02
C LEU A 196 -8.35 0.08 8.33
N PRO A 197 -9.41 0.55 7.64
CA PRO A 197 -10.80 0.16 7.92
C PRO A 197 -11.05 -1.35 7.81
N PHE A 198 -10.16 -2.09 7.14
CA PHE A 198 -10.25 -3.55 7.00
C PHE A 198 -9.52 -4.34 8.09
N SER A 199 -8.74 -3.69 8.97
CA SER A 199 -7.93 -4.39 9.99
C SER A 199 -8.77 -5.02 11.11
N GLN A 200 -10.06 -4.66 11.23
CA GLN A 200 -10.98 -5.20 12.24
C GLN A 200 -11.98 -6.21 11.66
N MET A 201 -11.98 -6.47 10.34
CA MET A 201 -12.77 -7.57 9.80
C MET A 201 -12.08 -8.87 10.18
N ALA A 202 -12.51 -9.47 11.30
CA ALA A 202 -12.22 -10.85 11.62
C ALA A 202 -12.63 -11.69 10.41
N ILE A 203 -11.65 -12.13 9.63
CA ILE A 203 -11.87 -13.12 8.57
C ILE A 203 -12.34 -14.37 9.30
N ARG A 204 -13.66 -14.57 9.36
CA ARG A 204 -14.24 -15.86 9.74
C ARG A 204 -13.74 -16.83 8.68
N LYS A 205 -12.88 -17.77 9.09
CA LYS A 205 -12.14 -18.67 8.20
C LYS A 205 -13.03 -19.61 7.38
N ASP A 206 -14.32 -19.72 7.69
CA ASP A 206 -15.11 -20.88 7.26
C ASP A 206 -16.29 -20.60 6.32
N GLU A 207 -16.56 -19.36 5.88
CA GLU A 207 -17.76 -19.08 5.07
C GLU A 207 -17.57 -18.06 3.93
N ASN A 208 -16.49 -18.16 3.15
CA ASN A 208 -16.43 -17.46 1.87
C ASN A 208 -16.32 -18.46 0.72
N PRO A 209 -17.25 -18.43 -0.28
CA PRO A 209 -17.04 -19.18 -1.51
C PRO A 209 -15.73 -18.68 -2.16
N PRO A 210 -15.01 -19.54 -2.90
CA PRO A 210 -13.73 -19.18 -3.47
C PRO A 210 -13.93 -18.06 -4.48
N TYR A 211 -13.60 -16.82 -4.09
CA TYR A 211 -13.46 -15.74 -5.04
C TYR A 211 -12.38 -16.17 -6.05
N PRO A 212 -12.58 -15.94 -7.35
CA PRO A 212 -11.52 -16.11 -8.31
C PRO A 212 -10.35 -15.26 -7.84
N MET A 213 -9.19 -15.89 -7.65
CA MET A 213 -7.91 -15.25 -7.39
C MET A 213 -7.54 -14.41 -8.61
N SER A 214 -8.23 -13.28 -8.82
CA SER A 214 -7.62 -12.17 -9.54
C SER A 214 -6.55 -11.66 -8.59
N SER A 215 -5.30 -11.81 -9.02
CA SER A 215 -4.13 -11.12 -8.49
C SER A 215 -4.53 -9.84 -7.77
N ASN A 216 -4.27 -9.77 -6.46
CA ASN A 216 -4.50 -8.55 -5.70
C ASN A 216 -3.83 -7.39 -6.44
N PRO A 217 -4.58 -6.46 -7.08
CA PRO A 217 -3.98 -5.41 -7.91
C PRO A 217 -3.22 -4.40 -7.05
N PHE A 218 -3.31 -4.53 -5.71
CA PHE A 218 -2.56 -3.74 -4.75
C PHE A 218 -1.28 -4.41 -4.26
N ALA A 219 -0.97 -5.65 -4.67
CA ALA A 219 0.25 -6.34 -4.28
C ALA A 219 1.51 -5.59 -4.75
N GLU A 220 1.46 -4.92 -5.90
CA GLU A 220 2.57 -4.10 -6.42
C GLU A 220 2.81 -2.82 -5.60
N PHE A 221 1.84 -2.39 -4.79
CA PHE A 221 1.94 -1.17 -3.98
C PHE A 221 2.43 -1.42 -2.55
N ILE A 222 2.45 -2.68 -2.11
CA ILE A 222 2.99 -3.08 -0.81
C ILE A 222 4.42 -3.58 -1.03
N SER A 223 5.37 -2.64 -1.06
CA SER A 223 6.79 -3.01 -0.97
C SER A 223 7.03 -3.60 0.42
N GLN A 224 7.13 -4.93 0.51
CA GLN A 224 7.53 -5.57 1.76
C GLN A 224 8.93 -5.06 2.14
N PRO A 225 9.17 -4.66 3.39
CA PRO A 225 10.51 -4.33 3.84
C PRO A 225 11.42 -5.55 3.67
N PRO A 226 12.67 -5.39 3.22
CA PRO A 226 13.58 -6.51 3.04
C PRO A 226 13.99 -7.07 4.41
N GLY A 227 13.67 -8.35 4.64
CA GLY A 227 14.34 -9.21 5.62
C GLY A 227 13.71 -9.29 7.01
N TYR A 228 13.03 -10.40 7.27
CA TYR A 228 13.35 -11.29 8.39
C TYR A 228 13.68 -12.67 7.83
#